data_AF-A0A9E4A3B2-F1
#
_entry.id   AF-A0A9E4A3B2-F1
#
_cell.length_a   1.000
_cell.length_b   1.000
_cell.length_c   1.000
_cell.angle_alpha   90.00
_cell.angle_beta   90.00
_cell.angle_gamma   90.00
#
_symmetry.space_group_name_H-M   'P 1'
#
loop_
_entity.id
_entity.type
_entity.pdbx_description
1 polymer ?
#
loop_
_entity_poly.entity_id
_entity_poly.type
_entity_poly.pdbx_seq_one_letter_code
_entity_poly.pdbx_strand_id
1 'polypeptide(L)'
;MLNRDTYQKIEPFIVHQIALSLFGDRYIIIYDNTIQFHSHCYHVKRIEDTMHLYAGHLYLMDANTQLAMQTDEDFAAPGSYGAIFDSVTGEIVGYDGEA
;
A
#
# COMPACT_ATOMS: atom_id res chain seq x y z
N MET A 1 -0.36 7.96 28.85
CA MET A 1 0.69 8.11 27.83
C MET A 1 0.46 7.02 26.80
N LEU A 2 -0.06 7.37 25.63
CA LEU A 2 -0.15 6.42 24.51
C LEU A 2 1.27 6.09 24.07
N ASN A 3 1.63 4.81 24.08
CA ASN A 3 2.92 4.32 23.59
C ASN A 3 3.14 4.87 22.18
N ARG A 4 4.22 5.65 22.00
CA ARG A 4 4.61 6.25 20.72
C ARG A 4 5.29 5.26 19.76
N ASP A 5 5.33 3.96 20.09
CA ASP A 5 6.23 2.99 19.46
C ASP A 5 5.52 1.75 18.90
N THR A 6 4.43 1.92 18.14
CA THR A 6 3.92 0.84 17.27
C THR A 6 3.76 1.27 15.80
N TYR A 7 4.42 2.34 15.38
CA TYR A 7 4.73 2.50 13.96
C TYR A 7 5.95 1.65 13.66
N GLN A 8 5.74 0.35 13.42
CA GLN A 8 6.78 -0.47 12.81
C GLN A 8 7.16 0.23 11.49
N LYS A 9 8.36 0.81 11.47
CA LYS A 9 8.90 1.52 10.31
C LYS A 9 8.81 0.59 9.11
N ILE A 10 8.13 1.02 8.06
CA ILE A 10 8.09 0.26 6.79
C ILE A 10 9.50 0.37 6.20
N GLU A 11 10.15 -0.77 6.04
CA GLU A 11 11.52 -0.78 5.56
C GLU A 11 11.57 -0.37 4.08
N PRO A 12 12.59 0.38 3.64
CA PRO A 12 12.70 0.81 2.24
C PRO A 12 12.66 -0.36 1.24
N PHE A 13 13.15 -1.54 1.62
CA PHE A 13 13.10 -2.71 0.77
C PHE A 13 11.65 -3.21 0.54
N ILE A 14 10.79 -3.12 1.56
CA ILE A 14 9.38 -3.48 1.45
C ILE A 14 8.66 -2.56 0.48
N VAL A 15 8.92 -1.25 0.58
CA VAL A 15 8.34 -0.25 -0.33
C VAL A 15 8.77 -0.53 -1.77
N HIS A 16 10.03 -0.91 -1.97
CA HIS A 16 10.54 -1.33 -3.27
C HIS A 16 9.86 -2.60 -3.79
N GLN A 17 9.70 -3.61 -2.94
CA GLN A 17 9.07 -4.85 -3.35
C GLN A 17 7.57 -4.67 -3.67
N ILE A 18 6.86 -3.85 -2.91
CA ILE A 18 5.47 -3.44 -3.21
C ILE A 18 5.38 -2.81 -4.60
N ALA A 19 6.31 -1.89 -4.91
CA ALA A 19 6.36 -1.25 -6.21
C ALA A 19 6.52 -2.27 -7.35
N LEU A 20 7.45 -3.22 -7.18
CA LEU A 20 7.67 -4.29 -8.17
C LEU A 20 6.49 -5.25 -8.27
N SER A 21 5.87 -5.62 -7.15
CA SER A 21 4.76 -6.56 -7.13
C SER A 21 3.51 -6.02 -7.83
N LEU A 22 3.24 -4.72 -7.75
CA LEU A 22 2.09 -4.12 -8.43
C LEU A 22 2.44 -3.57 -9.81
N PHE A 23 3.55 -2.82 -9.91
CA PHE A 23 3.88 -2.07 -11.10
C PHE A 23 4.91 -2.77 -11.99
N GLY A 24 5.53 -3.87 -11.56
CA GLY A 24 6.58 -4.56 -12.33
C GLY A 24 7.81 -3.68 -12.56
N ASP A 25 8.52 -3.93 -13.67
CA ASP A 25 9.78 -3.24 -14.02
C ASP A 25 9.57 -1.85 -14.67
N ARG A 26 8.42 -1.20 -14.46
CA ARG A 26 8.14 0.12 -15.03
C ARG A 26 8.95 1.21 -14.35
N TYR A 27 9.03 2.38 -15.00
CA TYR A 27 9.68 3.54 -14.42
C TYR A 27 8.90 4.04 -13.20
N ILE A 28 9.46 3.80 -12.03
CA ILE A 28 8.87 4.12 -10.73
C ILE A 28 9.93 4.89 -9.94
N ILE A 29 9.51 5.93 -9.23
CA ILE A 29 10.39 6.67 -8.33
C ILE A 29 9.95 6.38 -6.90
N ILE A 30 10.89 6.02 -6.03
CA ILE A 30 10.62 5.69 -4.63
C ILE A 30 11.36 6.67 -3.73
N TYR A 31 10.60 7.30 -2.82
CA TYR A 31 11.11 8.18 -1.78
C TYR A 31 10.51 7.80 -0.43
N ASP A 32 11.32 7.21 0.44
CA ASP A 32 10.90 6.73 1.75
C ASP A 32 9.71 5.75 1.65
N ASN A 33 8.53 6.09 2.15
CA ASN A 33 7.30 5.30 2.06
C ASN A 33 6.38 5.73 0.89
N THR A 34 6.90 6.50 -0.06
CA THR A 34 6.13 7.03 -1.19
C THR A 34 6.63 6.45 -2.50
N ILE A 35 5.70 6.02 -3.34
CA ILE A 35 5.93 5.49 -4.67
C ILE A 35 5.29 6.46 -5.66
N GLN A 36 6.05 6.98 -6.61
CA GLN A 36 5.52 7.75 -7.71
C GLN A 36 5.51 6.89 -8.98
N PHE A 37 4.32 6.74 -9.56
CA PHE A 37 4.09 6.04 -10.81
C PHE A 37 3.13 6.86 -11.67
N HIS A 38 3.51 7.12 -12.92
CA HIS A 38 2.86 8.11 -13.79
C HIS A 38 2.68 9.49 -13.11
N SER A 39 1.45 9.99 -13.05
CA SER A 39 1.06 11.27 -12.43
C SER A 39 0.63 11.13 -10.97
N HIS A 40 0.79 9.95 -10.38
CA HIS A 40 0.29 9.63 -9.05
C HIS A 40 1.43 9.43 -8.05
N CYS A 41 1.18 9.87 -6.83
CA CYS A 41 2.03 9.59 -5.67
C CYS A 41 1.23 8.73 -4.71
N TYR A 42 1.73 7.54 -4.41
CA TYR A 42 1.09 6.58 -3.53
C TYR A 42 1.87 6.51 -2.23
N HIS A 43 1.17 6.57 -1.11
CA HIS A 43 1.75 6.27 0.19
C HIS A 43 1.52 4.80 0.52
N VAL A 44 2.58 4.10 0.93
CA VAL A 44 2.44 2.80 1.57
C VAL A 44 1.86 3.02 2.96
N LYS A 45 0.69 2.45 3.20
CA LYS A 45 -0.09 2.55 4.44
C LYS A 45 -0.31 1.17 5.03
N ARG A 46 -0.50 1.11 6.34
CA ARG A 46 -0.87 -0.11 7.05
C ARG A 46 -2.38 -0.14 7.29
N ILE A 47 -2.97 -1.31 7.20
CA ILE A 47 -4.37 -1.54 7.57
C ILE A 47 -4.44 -1.57 9.10
N GLU A 48 -4.95 -0.51 9.69
CA GLU A 48 -5.06 -0.34 11.14
C GLU A 48 -6.38 -0.90 11.72
N ASP A 49 -7.36 -1.20 10.87
CA ASP A 49 -8.60 -1.85 11.30
C ASP A 49 -8.31 -3.29 11.76
N THR A 50 -8.35 -3.50 13.08
CA THR A 50 -8.06 -4.80 13.71
C THR A 50 -9.11 -5.87 13.41
N MET A 51 -10.30 -5.49 12.95
CA MET A 51 -11.36 -6.43 12.57
C MET A 51 -11.26 -6.86 11.10
N HIS A 52 -10.41 -6.21 10.31
CA HIS A 52 -10.21 -6.53 8.90
C HIS A 52 -9.42 -7.83 8.72
N LEU A 53 -9.76 -8.62 7.70
CA LEU A 53 -9.07 -9.89 7.38
C LEU A 53 -7.56 -9.69 7.22
N TYR A 54 -7.17 -8.55 6.63
CA TYR A 54 -5.79 -8.19 6.36
C TYR A 54 -5.21 -7.18 7.37
N ALA A 55 -5.73 -7.13 8.60
CA ALA A 55 -5.18 -6.27 9.65
C ALA A 55 -3.65 -6.39 9.73
N GLY A 56 -2.95 -5.25 9.79
CA GLY A 56 -1.50 -5.18 9.84
C GLY A 56 -0.78 -5.31 8.49
N HIS A 57 -1.46 -5.69 7.41
CA HIS A 57 -0.89 -5.70 6.05
C HIS A 57 -0.81 -4.28 5.48
N LEU A 58 -0.19 -4.15 4.31
CA LEU A 58 0.05 -2.88 3.66
C LEU A 58 -0.83 -2.69 2.42
N TYR A 59 -1.06 -1.44 2.05
CA TYR A 59 -1.75 -1.05 0.82
C TYR A 59 -1.19 0.26 0.29
N LEU A 60 -1.49 0.58 -0.97
CA LEU A 60 -1.13 1.84 -1.59
C LEU A 60 -2.32 2.78 -1.61
N MET A 61 -2.17 3.96 -1.01
CA MET A 61 -3.19 5.01 -1.04
C MET A 61 -2.70 6.18 -1.88
N ASP A 62 -3.47 6.59 -2.89
CA ASP A 62 -3.16 7.77 -3.69
C ASP A 62 -3.25 9.04 -2.83
N ALA A 63 -2.22 9.88 -2.93
CA ALA A 63 -2.10 11.09 -2.13
C ALA A 63 -3.16 12.14 -2.47
N ASN A 64 -3.71 12.15 -3.68
CA ASN A 64 -4.66 13.16 -4.13
C ASN A 64 -6.11 12.73 -3.87
N THR A 65 -6.47 11.49 -4.21
CA THR A 65 -7.84 10.98 -4.14
C THR A 65 -8.15 10.28 -2.82
N GLN A 66 -7.11 9.85 -2.08
CA GLN A 66 -7.23 9.01 -0.89
C GLN A 66 -7.89 7.65 -1.18
N LEU A 67 -7.94 7.23 -2.45
CA LEU A 67 -8.40 5.90 -2.85
C LEU A 67 -7.24 4.92 -2.82
N ALA A 68 -7.55 3.67 -2.48
CA ALA A 68 -6.57 2.60 -2.52
C ALA A 68 -6.37 2.11 -3.96
N MET A 69 -5.13 1.78 -4.31
CA MET A 69 -4.79 1.24 -5.62
C MET A 69 -5.14 -0.26 -5.66
N GLN A 70 -5.94 -0.69 -6.63
CA GLN A 70 -6.40 -2.08 -6.78
C GLN A 70 -5.49 -2.86 -7.73
N THR A 71 -5.22 -2.28 -8.90
CA THR A 71 -4.34 -2.83 -9.93
C THR A 71 -3.30 -1.78 -10.29
N ASP A 72 -2.60 -1.89 -11.40
CA ASP A 72 -1.77 -0.82 -11.94
C ASP A 72 -2.56 0.20 -12.79
N GLU A 73 -3.85 -0.02 -13.00
CA GLU A 73 -4.73 0.80 -13.83
C GLU A 73 -5.98 1.32 -13.09
N ASP A 74 -6.43 0.60 -12.05
CA ASP A 74 -7.70 0.87 -11.35
C ASP A 74 -7.53 1.15 -9.85
N PHE A 75 -8.44 1.98 -9.34
CA PHE A 75 -8.62 2.24 -7.92
C PHE A 75 -9.74 1.37 -7.33
N ALA A 76 -9.58 0.99 -6.06
CA ALA A 76 -10.62 0.34 -5.29
C ALA A 76 -11.77 1.29 -4.95
N ALA A 77 -12.92 0.72 -4.58
CA ALA A 77 -14.05 1.49 -4.09
C ALA A 77 -13.67 2.31 -2.83
N PRO A 78 -14.31 3.47 -2.59
CA PRO A 78 -14.05 4.26 -1.40
C PRO A 78 -14.25 3.46 -0.11
N GLY A 79 -13.29 3.57 0.81
CA GLY A 79 -13.31 2.86 2.09
C GLY A 79 -12.68 1.47 2.05
N SER A 80 -12.22 1.03 0.89
CA SER A 80 -11.51 -0.25 0.71
C SER A 80 -9.99 -0.07 0.60
N TYR A 81 -9.25 -1.16 0.71
CA TYR A 81 -7.78 -1.19 0.75
C TYR A 81 -7.11 -1.65 -0.55
N GLY A 82 -7.83 -2.04 -1.59
CA GLY A 82 -7.23 -2.35 -2.89
C GLY A 82 -6.34 -3.59 -2.88
N ALA A 83 -5.21 -3.53 -3.58
CA ALA A 83 -4.18 -4.55 -3.52
C ALA A 83 -3.56 -4.59 -2.11
N ILE A 84 -3.52 -5.78 -1.54
CA ILE A 84 -3.02 -6.02 -0.19
C ILE A 84 -1.64 -6.64 -0.27
N PHE A 85 -0.68 -5.98 0.35
CA PHE A 85 0.72 -6.41 0.38
C PHE A 85 1.11 -6.94 1.75
N ASP A 86 1.83 -8.05 1.76
CA ASP A 86 2.40 -8.59 2.98
C ASP A 86 3.42 -7.61 3.59
N SER A 87 3.33 -7.41 4.90
CA SER A 87 4.14 -6.41 5.60
C SER A 87 5.61 -6.81 5.79
N VAL A 88 5.97 -8.06 5.50
CA VAL A 88 7.31 -8.65 5.69
C VAL A 88 8.01 -8.91 4.34
N THR A 89 7.25 -9.18 3.29
CA THR A 89 7.76 -9.54 1.97
C THR A 89 7.44 -8.48 0.93
N GLY A 90 6.36 -7.70 1.08
CA GLY A 90 5.90 -6.76 0.07
C GLY A 90 5.18 -7.41 -1.12
N GLU A 91 4.96 -8.73 -1.10
CA GLU A 91 4.21 -9.45 -2.13
C GLU A 91 2.70 -9.23 -1.99
N ILE A 92 1.97 -9.29 -3.11
CA ILE A 92 0.50 -9.24 -3.08
C ILE A 92 -0.04 -10.55 -2.50
N VAL A 93 -0.85 -10.45 -1.44
CA VAL A 93 -1.47 -11.61 -0.76
C VAL A 93 -2.99 -11.64 -0.92
N GLY A 94 -3.57 -10.57 -1.44
CA GLY A 94 -5.01 -10.48 -1.63
C GLY A 94 -5.44 -9.13 -2.17
N TYR A 95 -6.75 -8.99 -2.29
CA TYR A 95 -7.40 -7.78 -2.75
C TYR A 95 -8.63 -7.51 -1.87
N ASP A 96 -8.90 -6.25 -1.61
CA ASP A 96 -10.08 -5.74 -0.93
C ASP A 96 -10.69 -4.67 -1.84
N GLY A 97 -12.00 -4.73 -2.12
CA GLY A 97 -12.68 -3.69 -2.90
C GLY A 97 -13.54 -4.14 -4.06
N GLU A 98 -13.83 -5.44 -4.18
CA GLU A 98 -14.88 -5.89 -5.09
C GLU A 98 -16.26 -5.49 -4.54
N ALA A 99 -17.06 -4.86 -5.40
CA ALA A 99 -18.44 -4.46 -5.11
C ALA A 99 -19.40 -5.66 -5.02
#